data_AF-A0A922M6U4-F1
#
_entry.id   AF-A0A922M6U4-F1
#
_cell.length_a   1.000
_cell.length_b   1.000
_cell.length_c   1.000
_cell.angle_alpha   90.00
_cell.angle_beta   90.00
_cell.angle_gamma   90.00
#
_symmetry.space_group_name_H-M   'P 1'
#
loop_
_entity.id
_entity.type
_entity.pdbx_description
1 polymer ?
#
loop_
_entity_poly.entity_id
_entity_poly.type
_entity_poly.pdbx_seq_one_letter_code
_entity_poly.pdbx_strand_id
1 'polypeptide(L)'
;MPMIKCGGCGKFISPADAARCTKCNEHYHRVCVALTGRGALPSFWQCPECKKNVRRDNKSETPVRNSQADVQSVTAPLISAETPVLRSAISDESAEEGPDIGMSEPAGCVQESGVAMENKPHDQQMDVASQLQAIMEELRSLRTEVLELRKEVRSSGDACNVRMDTIEARLQVLEERHAGVPADATVVDGVVEQLRRELNERDQELMANDLMIANLPESQAENPVHVVKVIATKLGVQLDDRDIVCAERVGGDTSRRRVRRDQLRSALVLSWCVWRVGTSGMLFLTALDSGEEQRRKIWVFRVLRVVSTSTKG
;
A
#
# COMPACT_ATOMS: atom_id res chain seq x y z
N MET A 1 47.36 -9.21 -0.27
CA MET A 1 46.33 -8.62 0.63
C MET A 1 45.27 -9.67 0.89
N PRO A 2 44.86 -9.92 2.15
CA PRO A 2 43.81 -10.89 2.43
C PRO A 2 42.48 -10.42 1.83
N MET A 3 41.83 -11.28 1.04
CA MET A 3 40.50 -11.01 0.48
C MET A 3 39.42 -11.34 1.51
N ILE A 4 38.39 -10.50 1.61
CA ILE A 4 37.30 -10.65 2.58
C ILE A 4 36.07 -11.18 1.84
N LYS A 5 35.30 -12.10 2.44
CA LYS A 5 34.03 -12.59 1.87
C LYS A 5 32.86 -11.67 2.24
N CYS A 6 31.98 -11.44 1.28
CA CYS A 6 30.73 -10.71 1.48
C CYS A 6 29.70 -11.55 2.26
N GLY A 7 29.15 -11.02 3.35
CA GLY A 7 28.09 -11.68 4.13
C GLY A 7 26.77 -11.86 3.38
N GLY A 8 26.50 -11.05 2.35
CA GLY A 8 25.25 -11.13 1.56
C GLY A 8 25.28 -12.14 0.41
N CYS A 9 26.41 -12.25 -0.32
CA CYS A 9 26.49 -13.08 -1.53
C CYS A 9 27.63 -14.11 -1.52
N GLY A 10 28.44 -14.17 -0.45
CA GLY A 10 29.54 -15.12 -0.30
C GLY A 10 30.79 -14.87 -1.17
N LYS A 11 30.72 -13.96 -2.15
CA LYS A 11 31.85 -13.63 -3.05
C LYS A 11 32.89 -12.75 -2.35
N PHE A 12 34.14 -12.81 -2.81
CA PHE A 12 35.25 -12.02 -2.28
C PHE A 12 35.19 -10.55 -2.73
N ILE A 13 35.56 -9.63 -1.85
CA ILE A 13 35.47 -8.18 -2.06
C ILE A 13 36.79 -7.49 -1.74
N SER A 14 37.05 -6.39 -2.45
CA SER A 14 38.16 -5.47 -2.12
C SER A 14 37.82 -4.71 -0.84
N PRO A 15 38.75 -4.57 0.12
CA PRO A 15 38.54 -3.78 1.33
C PRO A 15 38.10 -2.33 1.07
N ALA A 16 38.50 -1.75 -0.07
CA ALA A 16 38.14 -0.37 -0.44
C ALA A 16 36.65 -0.20 -0.82
N ASP A 17 36.03 -1.25 -1.36
CA ASP A 17 34.63 -1.23 -1.82
C ASP A 17 33.67 -1.93 -0.83
N ALA A 18 34.18 -2.32 0.34
CA ALA A 18 33.43 -3.04 1.36
C ALA A 18 32.63 -2.11 2.28
N ALA A 19 31.36 -2.43 2.51
CA ALA A 19 30.56 -1.86 3.59
C ALA A 19 30.72 -2.72 4.86
N ARG A 20 31.29 -2.17 5.94
CA ARG A 20 31.48 -2.87 7.21
C ARG A 20 30.35 -2.54 8.19
N CYS A 21 29.67 -3.56 8.70
CA CYS A 21 28.61 -3.37 9.69
C CYS A 21 29.20 -3.04 11.06
N THR A 22 28.70 -2.02 11.75
CA THR A 22 29.20 -1.61 13.07
C THR A 22 28.84 -2.58 14.19
N LYS A 23 27.76 -3.35 14.03
CA LYS A 23 27.28 -4.32 15.02
C LYS A 23 27.95 -5.70 14.93
N CYS A 24 27.91 -6.37 13.78
CA CYS A 24 28.52 -7.70 13.59
C CYS A 24 29.94 -7.70 13.00
N ASN A 25 30.48 -6.55 12.56
CA ASN A 25 31.78 -6.42 11.88
C ASN A 25 31.92 -7.20 10.56
N GLU A 26 30.85 -7.77 10.03
CA GLU A 26 30.86 -8.39 8.71
C GLU A 26 30.92 -7.36 7.59
N HIS A 27 31.44 -7.80 6.44
CA HIS A 27 31.64 -6.95 5.27
C HIS A 27 30.68 -7.35 4.16
N TYR A 28 30.15 -6.36 3.45
CA TYR A 28 29.16 -6.54 2.38
C TYR A 28 29.57 -5.75 1.15
N HIS A 29 29.24 -6.26 -0.05
CA HIS A 29 29.25 -5.42 -1.23
C HIS A 29 28.22 -4.30 -1.05
N ARG A 30 28.57 -3.07 -1.43
CA ARG A 30 27.65 -1.93 -1.43
C ARG A 30 26.37 -2.23 -2.22
N VAL A 31 26.51 -2.94 -3.34
CA VAL A 31 25.38 -3.39 -4.18
C VAL A 31 24.49 -4.39 -3.44
N CYS A 32 25.06 -5.35 -2.69
CA CYS A 32 24.28 -6.34 -1.93
C CYS A 32 23.43 -5.72 -0.81
N VAL A 33 23.74 -4.50 -0.38
CA VAL A 33 23.00 -3.76 0.66
C VAL A 33 22.37 -2.47 0.11
N ALA A 34 22.19 -2.37 -1.21
CA ALA A 34 21.53 -1.25 -1.90
C ALA A 34 22.12 0.15 -1.61
N LEU A 35 23.43 0.24 -1.40
CA LEU A 35 24.14 1.51 -1.24
C LEU A 35 24.65 2.00 -2.59
N THR A 36 24.06 3.08 -3.11
CA THR A 36 24.30 3.60 -4.47
C THR A 36 25.45 4.59 -4.61
N GLY A 37 26.23 4.85 -3.55
CA GLY A 37 27.35 5.81 -3.59
C GLY A 37 28.67 5.24 -3.08
N ARG A 38 29.80 5.72 -3.64
CA ARG A 38 31.16 5.48 -3.12
C ARG A 38 31.53 6.34 -1.90
N GLY A 39 30.61 7.15 -1.38
CA GLY A 39 30.84 8.04 -0.23
C GLY A 39 31.16 7.30 1.08
N ALA A 40 31.65 8.01 2.09
CA ALA A 40 31.84 7.42 3.42
C ALA A 40 30.50 6.93 3.99
N LEU A 41 30.50 5.75 4.63
CA LEU A 41 29.31 5.25 5.31
C LEU A 41 29.12 5.98 6.64
N PRO A 42 27.87 6.25 7.05
CA PRO A 42 27.63 6.79 8.38
C PRO A 42 28.12 5.81 9.45
N SER A 43 28.66 6.35 10.54
CA SER A 43 29.23 5.58 11.67
C SER A 43 28.23 4.66 12.37
N PHE A 44 26.93 4.86 12.15
CA PHE A 44 25.84 4.06 12.70
C PHE A 44 25.24 3.06 11.71
N TRP A 45 25.84 2.85 10.53
CA TRP A 45 25.32 1.92 9.54
C TRP A 45 25.34 0.46 10.06
N GLN A 46 24.22 -0.24 9.90
CA GLN A 46 24.06 -1.65 10.29
C GLN A 46 23.58 -2.46 9.08
N CYS A 47 24.04 -3.72 8.96
CA CYS A 47 23.59 -4.61 7.90
C CYS A 47 22.11 -5.02 8.08
N PRO A 48 21.44 -5.52 7.03
CA PRO A 48 20.04 -5.94 7.09
C PRO A 48 19.74 -6.96 8.20
N GLU A 49 20.63 -7.93 8.42
CA GLU A 49 20.50 -8.94 9.49
C GLU A 49 20.55 -8.31 10.88
N CYS A 50 21.50 -7.39 11.08
CA CYS A 50 21.63 -6.66 12.34
C CYS A 50 20.44 -5.75 12.63
N LYS A 51 19.90 -5.13 11.57
CA LYS A 51 18.73 -4.24 11.62
C LYS A 51 17.44 -5.00 11.94
N LYS A 52 17.26 -6.21 11.41
CA LYS A 52 16.11 -7.10 11.73
C LYS A 52 16.03 -7.44 13.22
N ASN A 53 17.17 -7.54 13.89
CA ASN A 53 17.28 -7.88 15.30
C ASN A 53 17.24 -6.66 16.24
N VAL A 54 17.15 -5.43 15.72
CA VAL A 54 16.86 -4.27 16.55
C VAL A 54 15.37 -4.34 16.87
N ARG A 55 15.02 -4.52 18.15
CA ARG A 55 13.64 -4.40 18.59
C ARG A 55 13.14 -3.05 18.08
N ARG A 56 12.13 -3.08 17.23
CA ARG A 56 11.49 -1.87 16.73
C ARG A 56 10.93 -1.15 17.95
N ASP A 57 11.61 -0.11 18.39
CA ASP A 57 11.08 0.72 19.46
C ASP A 57 9.76 1.29 18.94
N ASN A 58 8.65 0.86 19.53
CA ASN A 58 7.26 1.24 19.18
C ASN A 58 6.98 2.75 19.41
N LYS A 59 7.99 3.61 19.35
CA LYS A 59 7.91 5.03 19.74
C LYS A 59 7.91 6.02 18.59
N SER A 60 8.06 5.60 17.34
CA SER A 60 7.96 6.54 16.21
C SER A 60 7.41 5.87 14.95
N GLU A 61 6.24 6.37 14.52
CA GLU A 61 5.74 6.30 13.14
C GLU A 61 5.25 4.95 12.61
N THR A 62 4.35 4.29 13.34
CA THR A 62 3.22 3.65 12.66
C THR A 62 2.02 4.59 12.76
N PRO A 63 1.44 5.07 11.64
CA PRO A 63 0.18 5.80 11.70
C PRO A 63 -0.83 4.88 12.36
N VAL A 64 -1.25 5.24 13.57
CA VAL A 64 -2.27 4.51 14.32
C VAL A 64 -3.54 4.56 13.47
N ARG A 65 -3.91 3.40 12.91
CA ARG A 65 -5.19 3.20 12.24
C ARG A 65 -6.26 3.46 13.29
N ASN A 66 -6.89 4.63 13.18
CA ASN A 66 -7.89 5.11 14.13
C ASN A 66 -8.91 4.02 14.46
N SER A 67 -8.98 3.68 15.74
CA SER A 67 -10.12 2.99 16.34
C SER A 67 -11.29 3.96 16.43
N GLN A 68 -12.35 3.73 15.68
CA GLN A 68 -13.69 4.16 16.06
C GLN A 68 -14.61 2.93 16.08
N ALA A 69 -14.94 2.48 17.28
CA ALA A 69 -16.29 2.03 17.62
C ALA A 69 -17.07 3.32 17.96
N ASP A 70 -18.37 3.50 17.75
CA ASP A 70 -19.49 2.56 17.65
C ASP A 70 -20.74 3.33 17.13
N VAL A 71 -21.75 2.60 16.65
CA VAL A 71 -23.18 2.98 16.47
C VAL A 71 -23.57 3.93 15.30
N GLN A 72 -24.12 3.39 14.18
CA GLN A 72 -25.57 3.33 13.88
C GLN A 72 -25.91 2.92 12.42
N SER A 73 -26.97 2.12 12.32
CA SER A 73 -27.89 1.87 11.20
C SER A 73 -27.38 1.41 9.81
N VAL A 74 -27.84 0.21 9.49
CA VAL A 74 -28.06 -0.37 8.17
C VAL A 74 -28.81 0.62 7.24
N THR A 75 -28.11 1.13 6.22
CA THR A 75 -28.69 1.41 4.90
C THR A 75 -27.56 1.45 3.87
N ALA A 76 -27.68 0.61 2.85
CA ALA A 76 -26.77 0.54 1.72
C ALA A 76 -26.67 1.88 0.98
N PRO A 77 -25.50 2.21 0.41
CA PRO A 77 -25.46 3.04 -0.78
C PRO A 77 -24.79 2.32 -1.95
N LEU A 78 -25.48 2.41 -3.09
CA LEU A 78 -24.96 2.24 -4.42
C LEU A 78 -23.63 3.00 -4.60
N ILE A 79 -22.63 2.31 -5.13
CA ILE A 79 -21.38 2.90 -5.58
C ILE A 79 -21.65 3.51 -6.96
N SER A 80 -21.92 4.82 -6.98
CA SER A 80 -21.74 5.63 -8.18
C SER A 80 -20.31 6.18 -8.16
N ALA A 81 -19.60 5.94 -9.26
CA ALA A 81 -18.25 6.42 -9.48
C ALA A 81 -18.25 7.94 -9.64
N GLU A 82 -17.46 8.66 -8.84
CA GLU A 82 -17.05 10.03 -9.15
C GLU A 82 -15.55 10.19 -8.88
N THR A 83 -14.81 10.13 -9.98
CA THR A 83 -13.48 10.72 -10.18
C THR A 83 -13.52 12.24 -9.97
N PRO A 84 -12.54 12.86 -9.28
CA PRO A 84 -12.38 14.31 -9.29
C PRO A 84 -11.75 14.73 -10.62
N VAL A 85 -12.60 15.17 -11.56
CA VAL A 85 -12.18 15.89 -12.76
C VAL A 85 -11.89 17.33 -12.38
N LEU A 86 -10.61 17.72 -12.40
CA LEU A 86 -10.20 19.12 -12.49
C LEU A 86 -10.66 19.66 -13.85
N ARG A 87 -11.86 20.24 -13.89
CA ARG A 87 -12.37 21.02 -15.02
C ARG A 87 -11.74 22.41 -14.98
N SER A 88 -10.69 22.61 -15.78
CA SER A 88 -10.39 23.94 -16.32
C SER A 88 -11.36 24.20 -17.47
N ALA A 89 -12.45 24.90 -17.17
CA ALA A 89 -13.29 25.50 -18.19
C ALA A 89 -12.59 26.75 -18.73
N ILE A 90 -11.98 26.62 -19.90
CA ILE A 90 -11.73 27.75 -20.79
C ILE A 90 -12.56 27.45 -22.03
N SER A 91 -13.82 27.87 -21.96
CA SER A 91 -14.69 27.89 -23.13
C SER A 91 -14.31 29.11 -23.96
N ASP A 92 -13.77 28.80 -25.12
CA ASP A 92 -13.74 29.65 -26.30
C ASP A 92 -15.20 29.77 -26.80
N GLU A 93 -15.76 30.97 -26.78
CA GLU A 93 -17.02 31.27 -27.46
C GLU A 93 -16.83 32.55 -28.27
N SER A 94 -17.09 32.39 -29.57
CA SER A 94 -16.82 33.29 -30.66
C SER A 94 -17.85 34.42 -30.74
N ALA A 95 -17.42 35.52 -31.37
CA ALA A 95 -18.23 36.49 -32.11
C ALA A 95 -19.35 37.20 -31.35
N GLU A 96 -19.25 38.52 -31.24
CA GLU A 96 -20.28 39.46 -31.72
C GLU A 96 -19.72 40.89 -31.56
N GLU A 97 -19.74 41.60 -32.69
CA GLU A 97 -20.00 43.05 -32.83
C GLU A 97 -19.18 44.07 -32.02
N GLY A 98 -18.38 44.84 -32.76
CA GLY A 98 -17.71 46.02 -32.25
C GLY A 98 -18.68 47.18 -31.98
N PRO A 99 -18.35 48.05 -31.02
CA PRO A 99 -18.77 49.43 -31.05
C PRO A 99 -17.69 50.28 -31.72
N ASP A 100 -18.07 50.84 -32.85
CA ASP A 100 -17.53 52.04 -33.46
C ASP A 100 -17.36 53.14 -32.39
N ILE A 101 -16.14 53.35 -31.90
CA ILE A 101 -15.77 54.52 -31.08
C ILE A 101 -15.03 55.49 -31.98
N GLY A 102 -15.81 56.13 -32.85
CA GLY A 102 -16.01 57.58 -32.76
C GLY A 102 -14.74 58.40 -32.57
N MET A 103 -14.11 58.77 -33.68
CA MET A 103 -13.29 59.96 -33.76
C MET A 103 -14.14 61.19 -33.43
N SER A 104 -14.04 61.69 -32.20
CA SER A 104 -14.49 63.05 -31.87
C SER A 104 -13.30 64.00 -31.92
N GLU A 105 -13.28 64.84 -32.97
CA GLU A 105 -12.59 66.12 -33.00
C GLU A 105 -12.86 66.93 -31.73
N PRO A 106 -11.85 67.62 -31.17
CA PRO A 106 -12.07 68.89 -30.51
C PRO A 106 -11.57 70.01 -31.43
N ALA A 107 -12.54 70.63 -32.10
CA ALA A 107 -12.39 71.95 -32.68
C ALA A 107 -12.10 72.98 -31.57
N GLY A 108 -11.06 73.79 -31.79
CA GLY A 108 -11.09 75.22 -31.49
C GLY A 108 -10.70 75.68 -30.08
N CYS A 109 -9.67 76.54 -30.04
CA CYS A 109 -9.64 77.89 -29.45
C CYS A 109 -8.19 78.18 -29.03
N VAL A 110 -7.33 78.63 -29.95
CA VAL A 110 -7.04 80.05 -30.22
C VAL A 110 -7.08 80.92 -28.96
N GLN A 111 -5.94 81.05 -28.29
CA GLN A 111 -5.56 82.32 -27.65
C GLN A 111 -4.10 82.61 -27.97
N GLU A 112 -3.91 83.49 -28.95
CA GLU A 112 -2.70 84.28 -29.14
C GLU A 112 -2.43 85.07 -27.86
N SER A 113 -1.28 84.83 -27.23
CA SER A 113 -0.65 85.80 -26.36
C SER A 113 0.74 86.05 -26.88
N GLY A 114 0.84 87.14 -27.66
CA GLY A 114 2.09 87.70 -28.10
C GLY A 114 2.89 88.19 -26.91
N VAL A 115 3.99 87.49 -26.62
CA VAL A 115 5.09 88.03 -25.83
C VAL A 115 6.30 88.04 -26.74
N ALA A 116 6.62 89.23 -27.23
CA ALA A 116 7.86 89.52 -27.92
C ALA A 116 9.02 89.29 -26.95
N MET A 117 9.78 88.21 -27.14
CA MET A 117 11.03 87.97 -26.43
C MET A 117 12.15 87.66 -27.43
N GLU A 118 12.84 88.75 -27.77
CA GLU A 118 14.29 88.89 -27.90
C GLU A 118 15.10 87.66 -28.36
N ASN A 119 15.44 87.69 -29.65
CA ASN A 119 16.36 86.79 -30.33
C ASN A 119 17.74 86.71 -29.64
N LYS A 120 18.04 85.54 -29.05
CA LYS A 120 19.41 84.99 -29.02
C LYS A 120 19.41 83.63 -29.75
N PRO A 121 19.62 83.61 -31.07
CA PRO A 121 19.45 82.41 -31.87
C PRO A 121 20.81 81.89 -32.33
N HIS A 122 21.29 80.77 -31.76
CA HIS A 122 21.84 79.68 -32.57
C HIS A 122 22.28 78.47 -31.73
N ASP A 123 22.90 78.68 -30.58
CA ASP A 123 23.53 77.56 -29.85
C ASP A 123 22.53 76.57 -29.23
N GLN A 124 21.32 77.02 -28.83
CA GLN A 124 20.28 76.12 -28.31
C GLN A 124 19.56 75.31 -29.40
N GLN A 125 19.58 75.77 -30.66
CA GLN A 125 18.88 75.10 -31.76
C GLN A 125 19.64 73.87 -32.27
N MET A 126 20.98 73.86 -32.15
CA MET A 126 21.80 72.66 -32.42
C MET A 126 21.61 71.57 -31.35
N ASP A 127 21.33 71.93 -30.09
CA ASP A 127 21.14 70.98 -28.99
C ASP A 127 19.78 70.24 -29.10
N VAL A 128 18.71 70.92 -29.53
CA VAL A 128 17.41 70.25 -29.76
C VAL A 128 17.48 69.27 -30.93
N ALA A 129 18.20 69.62 -32.01
CA ALA A 129 18.35 68.75 -33.17
C ALA A 129 19.16 67.47 -32.84
N SER A 130 20.21 67.59 -32.02
CA SER A 130 21.00 66.43 -31.57
C SER A 130 20.19 65.52 -30.64
N GLN A 131 19.39 66.10 -29.73
CA GLN A 131 18.48 65.34 -28.85
C GLN A 131 17.42 64.58 -29.66
N LEU A 132 16.82 65.20 -30.68
CA LEU A 132 15.83 64.54 -31.51
C LEU A 132 16.45 63.40 -32.35
N GLN A 133 17.69 63.59 -32.83
CA GLN A 133 18.44 62.51 -33.49
C GLN A 133 18.74 61.34 -32.54
N ALA A 134 19.13 61.63 -31.28
CA ALA A 134 19.35 60.61 -30.27
C ALA A 134 18.08 59.81 -29.98
N ILE A 135 16.94 60.48 -29.79
CA ILE A 135 15.62 59.83 -29.59
C ILE A 135 15.24 58.98 -30.80
N MET A 136 15.48 59.47 -32.02
CA MET A 136 15.20 58.69 -33.23
C MET A 136 16.04 57.41 -33.29
N GLU A 137 17.28 57.45 -32.80
CA GLU A 137 18.15 56.27 -32.75
C GLU A 137 17.72 55.28 -31.66
N GLU A 138 17.35 55.77 -30.48
CA GLU A 138 16.76 54.92 -29.43
C GLU A 138 15.47 54.25 -29.90
N LEU A 139 14.58 54.96 -30.60
CA LEU A 139 13.37 54.39 -31.17
C LEU A 139 13.68 53.35 -32.25
N ARG A 140 14.77 53.51 -33.02
CA ARG A 140 15.24 52.47 -33.95
C ARG A 140 15.75 51.25 -33.20
N SER A 141 16.54 51.43 -32.15
CA SER A 141 17.04 50.33 -31.29
C SER A 141 15.90 49.56 -30.63
N LEU A 142 14.92 50.25 -30.05
CA LEU A 142 13.74 49.64 -29.43
C LEU A 142 12.92 48.86 -30.45
N ARG A 143 12.79 49.35 -31.69
CA ARG A 143 12.10 48.60 -32.76
C ARG A 143 12.85 47.32 -33.11
N THR A 144 14.18 47.35 -33.17
CA THR A 144 14.98 46.15 -33.42
C THR A 144 14.86 45.14 -32.28
N GLU A 145 14.91 45.60 -31.03
CA GLU A 145 14.75 44.74 -29.84
C GLU A 145 13.35 44.11 -29.77
N VAL A 146 12.29 44.87 -30.07
CA VAL A 146 10.92 44.32 -30.12
C VAL A 146 10.77 43.29 -31.23
N LEU A 147 11.41 43.48 -32.38
CA LEU A 147 11.40 42.48 -33.46
C LEU A 147 12.15 41.21 -33.08
N GLU A 148 13.27 41.35 -32.36
CA GLU A 148 14.04 40.23 -31.83
C GLU A 148 13.26 39.47 -30.75
N LEU A 149 12.67 40.17 -29.77
CA LEU A 149 11.81 39.56 -28.75
C LEU A 149 10.62 38.82 -29.39
N ARG A 150 9.99 39.39 -30.41
CA ARG A 150 8.92 38.71 -31.16
C ARG A 150 9.42 37.45 -31.85
N LYS A 151 10.67 37.43 -32.32
CA LYS A 151 11.28 36.25 -32.93
C LYS A 151 11.56 35.17 -31.88
N GLU A 152 12.06 35.54 -30.71
CA GLU A 152 12.29 34.63 -29.58
C GLU A 152 11.00 34.04 -29.01
N VAL A 153 9.95 34.85 -28.86
CA VAL A 153 8.65 34.36 -28.39
C VAL A 153 8.06 33.36 -29.39
N ARG A 154 8.19 33.62 -30.70
CA ARG A 154 7.76 32.67 -31.73
C ARG A 154 8.57 31.38 -31.69
N SER A 155 9.89 31.45 -31.64
CA SER A 155 10.73 30.24 -31.60
C SER A 155 10.52 29.43 -30.31
N SER A 156 10.27 30.09 -29.19
CA SER A 156 9.88 29.45 -27.92
C SER A 156 8.50 28.79 -28.02
N GLY A 157 7.53 29.44 -28.67
CA GLY A 157 6.22 28.89 -28.95
C GLY A 157 6.29 27.62 -29.81
N ASP A 158 7.05 27.65 -30.89
CA ASP A 158 7.26 26.49 -31.77
C ASP A 158 7.92 25.33 -31.02
N ALA A 159 8.93 25.61 -30.19
CA ALA A 159 9.57 24.59 -29.36
C ALA A 159 8.62 23.99 -28.31
N CYS A 160 7.69 24.78 -27.78
CA CYS A 160 6.65 24.31 -26.86
C CYS A 160 5.63 23.40 -27.56
N ASN A 161 5.17 23.79 -28.75
CA ASN A 161 4.23 23.01 -29.54
C ASN A 161 4.81 21.63 -29.90
N VAL A 162 6.05 21.57 -30.39
CA VAL A 162 6.72 20.29 -30.69
C VAL A 162 6.83 19.39 -29.46
N ARG A 163 7.08 19.97 -28.27
CA ARG A 163 7.09 19.20 -27.02
C ARG A 163 5.71 18.68 -26.66
N MET A 164 4.65 19.47 -26.89
CA MET A 164 3.27 19.05 -26.65
C MET A 164 2.89 17.89 -27.57
N ASP A 165 3.15 18.00 -28.86
CA ASP A 165 2.89 16.93 -29.84
C ASP A 165 3.61 15.63 -29.46
N THR A 166 4.85 15.74 -28.95
CA THR A 166 5.62 14.60 -28.47
C THR A 166 4.97 13.95 -27.23
N ILE A 167 4.41 14.76 -26.33
CA ILE A 167 3.71 14.25 -25.14
C ILE A 167 2.38 13.59 -25.55
N GLU A 168 1.61 14.20 -26.45
CA GLU A 168 0.38 13.66 -26.99
C GLU A 168 0.61 12.31 -27.69
N ALA A 169 1.63 12.23 -28.56
CA ALA A 169 1.98 10.98 -29.22
C ALA A 169 2.38 9.88 -28.22
N ARG A 170 3.09 10.23 -27.15
CA ARG A 170 3.45 9.28 -26.08
C ARG A 170 2.24 8.85 -25.26
N LEU A 171 1.30 9.75 -24.99
CA LEU A 171 0.06 9.44 -24.30
C LEU A 171 -0.78 8.49 -25.14
N GLN A 172 -0.91 8.75 -26.45
CA GLN A 172 -1.63 7.87 -27.36
C GLN A 172 -1.06 6.44 -27.37
N VAL A 173 0.28 6.29 -27.46
CA VAL A 173 0.91 4.96 -27.40
C VAL A 173 0.65 4.26 -26.06
N LEU A 174 0.60 5.01 -24.95
CA LEU A 174 0.28 4.46 -23.64
C LEU A 174 -1.20 4.06 -23.53
N GLU A 175 -2.11 4.86 -24.09
CA GLU A 175 -3.54 4.57 -24.13
C GLU A 175 -3.83 3.35 -25.01
N GLU A 176 -3.22 3.23 -26.18
CA GLU A 176 -3.33 2.05 -27.05
C GLU A 176 -2.78 0.80 -26.36
N ARG A 177 -1.62 0.92 -25.69
CA ARG A 177 -1.08 -0.18 -24.89
C ARG A 177 -2.03 -0.57 -23.76
N HIS A 178 -2.66 0.39 -23.09
CA HIS A 178 -3.58 0.13 -21.98
C HIS A 178 -4.95 -0.40 -22.45
N ALA A 179 -5.43 0.02 -23.63
CA ALA A 179 -6.63 -0.53 -24.24
C ALA A 179 -6.43 -1.99 -24.69
N GLY A 180 -5.20 -2.34 -25.06
CA GLY A 180 -4.81 -3.70 -25.44
C GLY A 180 -4.44 -4.62 -24.28
N VAL A 181 -4.19 -4.09 -23.07
CA VAL A 181 -4.13 -4.92 -21.86
C VAL A 181 -5.58 -5.33 -21.61
N PRO A 182 -5.96 -6.60 -21.88
CA PRO A 182 -7.30 -7.06 -21.61
C PRO A 182 -7.58 -6.87 -20.13
N ALA A 183 -8.83 -7.08 -19.73
CA ALA A 183 -9.19 -7.26 -18.34
C ALA A 183 -8.51 -8.50 -17.69
N ASP A 184 -7.25 -8.82 -18.00
CA ASP A 184 -6.39 -9.83 -17.39
C ASP A 184 -6.28 -9.66 -15.88
N ALA A 185 -6.51 -8.45 -15.37
CA ALA A 185 -6.74 -8.24 -13.94
C ALA A 185 -7.88 -9.14 -13.42
N THR A 186 -8.98 -9.28 -14.16
CA THR A 186 -10.10 -10.18 -13.80
C THR A 186 -9.73 -11.66 -13.88
N VAL A 187 -8.81 -12.04 -14.78
CA VAL A 187 -8.30 -13.42 -14.88
C VAL A 187 -7.43 -13.73 -13.68
N VAL A 188 -6.49 -12.84 -13.34
CA VAL A 188 -5.63 -12.99 -12.17
C VAL A 188 -6.46 -12.98 -10.88
N ASP A 189 -7.42 -12.07 -10.76
CA ASP A 189 -8.34 -12.01 -9.61
C ASP A 189 -9.17 -13.30 -9.51
N GLY A 190 -9.64 -13.84 -10.64
CA GLY A 190 -10.34 -15.12 -10.69
C GLY A 190 -9.48 -16.29 -10.19
N VAL A 191 -8.21 -16.36 -10.60
CA VAL A 191 -7.25 -17.35 -10.11
C VAL A 191 -6.96 -17.16 -8.62
N VAL A 192 -6.80 -15.93 -8.16
CA VAL A 192 -6.57 -15.63 -6.74
C VAL A 192 -7.77 -16.07 -5.88
N GLU A 193 -9.00 -15.79 -6.32
CA GLU A 193 -10.21 -16.21 -5.62
C GLU A 193 -10.39 -17.74 -5.64
N GLN A 194 -10.03 -18.41 -6.73
CA GLN A 194 -10.02 -19.86 -6.79
C GLN A 194 -9.02 -20.45 -5.77
N LEU A 195 -7.79 -19.97 -5.76
CA LEU A 195 -6.76 -20.47 -4.84
C LEU A 195 -7.12 -20.21 -3.37
N ARG A 196 -7.73 -19.06 -3.06
CA ARG A 196 -8.26 -18.77 -1.71
C ARG A 196 -9.31 -19.78 -1.28
N ARG A 197 -10.20 -20.16 -2.19
CA ARG A 197 -11.24 -21.16 -1.93
C ARG A 197 -10.61 -22.53 -1.66
N GLU A 198 -9.68 -22.97 -2.50
CA GLU A 198 -8.99 -24.25 -2.34
C GLU A 198 -8.20 -24.32 -1.04
N LEU A 199 -7.51 -23.24 -0.66
CA LEU A 199 -6.76 -23.18 0.60
C LEU A 199 -7.70 -23.30 1.81
N ASN A 200 -8.79 -22.53 1.82
CA ASN A 200 -9.79 -22.60 2.88
C ASN A 200 -10.46 -23.99 2.98
N GLU A 201 -10.72 -24.64 1.85
CA GLU A 201 -11.27 -26.00 1.83
C GLU A 201 -10.28 -27.02 2.44
N ARG A 202 -9.01 -26.93 2.08
CA ARG A 202 -7.96 -27.80 2.65
C ARG A 202 -7.75 -27.54 4.14
N ASP A 203 -7.76 -26.28 4.57
CA ASP A 203 -7.64 -25.94 6.00
C ASP A 203 -8.83 -26.48 6.80
N GLN A 204 -10.04 -26.38 6.26
CA GLN A 204 -11.23 -26.98 6.88
C GLN A 204 -11.15 -28.51 6.91
N GLU A 205 -10.66 -29.15 5.86
CA GLU A 205 -10.45 -30.61 5.82
C GLU A 205 -9.41 -31.06 6.86
N LEU A 206 -8.35 -30.28 7.07
CA LEU A 206 -7.34 -30.54 8.11
C LEU A 206 -7.93 -30.37 9.51
N MET A 207 -8.68 -29.30 9.75
CA MET A 207 -9.33 -29.03 11.05
C MET A 207 -10.51 -29.97 11.34
N ALA A 208 -11.08 -30.66 10.35
CA ALA A 208 -12.19 -31.57 10.55
C ALA A 208 -11.85 -32.77 11.46
N ASN A 209 -10.56 -33.09 11.57
CA ASN A 209 -10.04 -34.16 12.42
C ASN A 209 -9.62 -33.66 13.81
N ASP A 210 -9.62 -32.35 14.02
CA ASP A 210 -9.20 -31.77 15.28
C ASP A 210 -10.42 -31.58 16.20
N LEU A 211 -10.31 -32.07 17.44
CA LEU A 211 -11.36 -31.93 18.45
C LEU A 211 -10.90 -30.98 19.56
N MET A 212 -11.68 -29.94 19.80
CA MET A 212 -11.44 -29.01 20.90
C MET A 212 -12.35 -29.35 22.09
N ILE A 213 -11.74 -29.72 23.22
CA ILE A 213 -12.41 -29.97 24.48
C ILE A 213 -12.17 -28.79 25.43
N ALA A 214 -13.18 -27.95 25.61
CA ALA A 214 -13.10 -26.80 26.50
C ALA A 214 -13.56 -27.12 27.93
N ASN A 215 -13.20 -26.24 28.88
CA ASN A 215 -13.67 -26.28 30.28
C ASN A 215 -13.15 -27.45 31.12
N LEU A 216 -11.99 -28.01 30.78
CA LEU A 216 -11.34 -29.01 31.63
C LEU A 216 -10.58 -28.32 32.77
N PRO A 217 -10.79 -28.73 34.04
CA PRO A 217 -9.98 -28.23 35.15
C PRO A 217 -8.52 -28.62 34.93
N GLU A 218 -7.59 -27.76 35.32
CA GLU A 218 -6.15 -27.97 35.08
C GLU A 218 -5.49 -28.55 36.33
N SER A 219 -4.78 -29.66 36.18
CA SER A 219 -3.94 -30.25 37.21
C SER A 219 -2.46 -30.16 36.81
N GLN A 220 -1.55 -29.91 37.77
CA GLN A 220 -0.12 -29.70 37.49
C GLN A 220 0.62 -30.94 36.95
N ALA A 221 0.00 -32.11 36.98
CA ALA A 221 0.58 -33.37 36.52
C ALA A 221 -0.43 -34.21 35.71
N GLU A 222 -1.34 -33.56 34.99
CA GLU A 222 -2.26 -34.28 34.11
C GLU A 222 -1.57 -34.73 32.83
N ASN A 223 -1.86 -35.96 32.41
CA ASN A 223 -1.53 -36.42 31.07
C ASN A 223 -2.75 -36.17 30.15
N PRO A 224 -2.66 -35.25 29.16
CA PRO A 224 -3.75 -34.93 28.25
C PRO A 224 -4.36 -36.14 27.55
N VAL A 225 -3.55 -37.12 27.14
CA VAL A 225 -4.01 -38.34 26.45
C VAL A 225 -4.94 -39.16 27.36
N HIS A 226 -4.57 -39.32 28.64
CA HIS A 226 -5.39 -40.04 29.61
C HIS A 226 -6.73 -39.32 29.87
N VAL A 227 -6.71 -37.99 29.97
CA VAL A 227 -7.93 -37.19 30.17
C VAL A 227 -8.91 -37.41 29.02
N VAL A 228 -8.41 -37.42 27.78
CA VAL A 228 -9.22 -37.65 26.58
C VAL A 228 -9.82 -39.06 26.57
N LYS A 229 -9.03 -40.09 26.90
CA LYS A 229 -9.51 -41.47 27.02
C LYS A 229 -10.60 -41.64 28.07
N VAL A 230 -10.45 -40.99 29.22
CA VAL A 230 -11.48 -41.00 30.27
C VAL A 230 -12.77 -40.35 29.76
N ILE A 231 -12.67 -39.19 29.10
CA ILE A 231 -13.84 -38.51 28.51
C ILE A 231 -14.52 -39.40 27.47
N ALA A 232 -13.76 -40.00 26.56
CA ALA A 232 -14.31 -40.91 25.55
C ALA A 232 -15.03 -42.11 26.20
N THR A 233 -14.42 -42.72 27.21
CA THR A 233 -15.03 -43.83 27.97
C THR A 233 -16.33 -43.39 28.64
N LYS A 234 -16.40 -42.16 29.17
CA LYS A 234 -17.64 -41.60 29.75
C LYS A 234 -18.71 -41.32 28.70
N LEU A 235 -18.33 -41.06 27.45
CA LEU A 235 -19.24 -40.92 26.31
C LEU A 235 -19.58 -42.26 25.63
N GLY A 236 -19.08 -43.39 26.14
CA GLY A 236 -19.32 -44.72 25.57
C GLY A 236 -18.48 -45.03 24.32
N VAL A 237 -17.43 -44.25 24.05
CA VAL A 237 -16.51 -44.47 22.93
C VAL A 237 -15.20 -45.07 23.46
N GLN A 238 -14.77 -46.19 22.88
CA GLN A 238 -13.45 -46.76 23.18
C GLN A 238 -12.42 -46.13 22.24
N LEU A 239 -11.35 -45.56 22.80
CA LEU A 239 -10.22 -44.99 22.04
C LEU A 239 -8.93 -45.69 22.43
N ASP A 240 -8.20 -46.16 21.42
CA ASP A 240 -6.88 -46.72 21.57
C ASP A 240 -5.81 -45.61 21.51
N ASP A 241 -4.59 -45.88 22.01
CA ASP A 241 -3.47 -44.93 21.93
C ASP A 241 -3.07 -44.61 20.47
N ARG A 242 -3.46 -45.46 19.52
CA ARG A 242 -3.17 -45.28 18.09
C ARG A 242 -4.14 -44.31 17.41
N ASP A 243 -5.32 -44.10 18.00
CA ASP A 243 -6.35 -43.20 17.46
C ASP A 243 -6.02 -41.73 17.76
N ILE A 244 -5.20 -41.48 18.78
CA ILE A 244 -4.80 -40.14 19.23
C ILE A 244 -3.40 -39.84 18.71
N VAL A 245 -3.28 -38.85 17.81
CA VAL A 245 -1.96 -38.45 17.28
C VAL A 245 -1.28 -37.48 18.23
N CYS A 246 -2.02 -36.46 18.66
CA CYS A 246 -1.54 -35.46 19.60
C CYS A 246 -2.69 -35.02 20.50
N ALA A 247 -2.38 -34.84 21.78
CA ALA A 247 -3.28 -34.26 22.76
C ALA A 247 -2.49 -33.21 23.52
N GLU A 248 -2.83 -31.93 23.34
CA GLU A 248 -2.18 -30.84 24.04
C GLU A 248 -3.18 -29.84 24.60
N ARG A 249 -2.80 -29.19 25.70
CA ARG A 249 -3.56 -28.09 26.27
C ARG A 249 -3.19 -26.81 25.50
N VAL A 250 -4.18 -26.19 24.88
CA VAL A 250 -4.06 -24.95 24.12
C VAL A 250 -4.62 -23.80 24.95
N GLY A 251 -3.77 -22.79 25.16
CA GLY A 251 -4.11 -21.59 25.91
C GLY A 251 -3.34 -21.49 27.22
N GLY A 252 -2.31 -20.64 27.20
CA GLY A 252 -1.52 -20.29 28.38
C GLY A 252 -0.06 -20.73 28.22
N ASP A 253 0.82 -19.76 27.97
CA ASP A 253 2.26 -19.93 28.09
C ASP A 253 2.58 -20.58 29.44
N THR A 254 2.99 -21.86 29.42
CA THR A 254 3.68 -22.50 30.54
C THR A 254 5.05 -21.84 30.81
N SER A 255 5.45 -20.86 29.99
CA SER A 255 6.57 -19.97 30.25
C SER A 255 6.21 -18.89 31.27
N ARG A 256 6.33 -19.25 32.55
CA ARG A 256 6.75 -18.39 33.66
C ARG A 256 6.46 -16.88 33.50
N ARG A 257 5.21 -16.42 33.64
CA ARG A 257 4.98 -15.03 34.10
C ARG A 257 3.58 -14.80 34.68
N ARG A 258 3.61 -14.55 36.00
CA ARG A 258 2.66 -13.79 36.81
C ARG A 258 1.22 -14.30 36.87
N VAL A 259 0.98 -15.00 37.98
CA VAL A 259 0.01 -14.61 39.02
C VAL A 259 -0.81 -13.36 38.65
N ARG A 260 -1.93 -13.55 37.97
CA ARG A 260 -3.17 -12.88 38.33
C ARG A 260 -4.28 -13.92 38.24
N ARG A 261 -4.95 -14.09 39.37
CA ARG A 261 -6.15 -14.91 39.53
C ARG A 261 -7.22 -14.29 38.63
N ASP A 262 -7.43 -14.89 37.48
CA ASP A 262 -8.74 -15.03 36.86
C ASP A 262 -8.71 -16.33 36.05
N GLN A 263 -9.76 -17.12 36.19
CA GLN A 263 -9.95 -18.45 35.63
C GLN A 263 -9.93 -18.43 34.09
N LEU A 264 -8.75 -18.33 33.50
CA LEU A 264 -8.55 -18.62 32.09
C LEU A 264 -8.62 -20.14 31.93
N ARG A 265 -9.80 -20.60 31.52
CA ARG A 265 -10.08 -21.97 31.14
C ARG A 265 -9.29 -22.26 29.86
N SER A 266 -8.19 -23.02 29.90
CA SER A 266 -7.62 -23.49 28.64
C SER A 266 -8.51 -24.54 27.98
N ALA A 267 -8.37 -24.67 26.67
CA ALA A 267 -8.96 -25.74 25.89
C ALA A 267 -7.90 -26.85 25.72
N LEU A 268 -8.33 -28.07 25.46
CA LEU A 268 -7.47 -29.15 25.02
C LEU A 268 -7.78 -29.37 23.53
N VAL A 269 -6.75 -29.29 22.68
CA VAL A 269 -6.87 -29.58 21.25
C VAL A 269 -6.30 -30.97 21.01
N LEU A 270 -7.10 -31.79 20.35
CA LEU A 270 -6.73 -33.11 19.88
C LEU A 270 -6.55 -33.05 18.39
N SER A 271 -5.49 -33.66 17.87
CA SER A 271 -5.36 -33.91 16.45
C SER A 271 -5.40 -35.41 16.17
N TRP A 272 -6.14 -35.80 15.14
CA TRP A 272 -6.36 -37.20 14.74
C TRP A 272 -5.79 -37.46 13.34
N CYS A 273 -5.21 -38.64 13.14
CA CYS A 273 -4.77 -39.10 11.83
C CYS A 273 -5.89 -39.94 11.23
N VAL A 274 -6.63 -39.38 10.27
CA VAL A 274 -7.50 -40.20 9.44
C VAL A 274 -6.65 -40.96 8.43
N TRP A 275 -6.41 -42.25 8.70
CA TRP A 275 -6.11 -43.19 7.63
C TRP A 275 -7.40 -43.47 6.88
N ARG A 276 -7.52 -42.93 5.67
CA ARG A 276 -8.64 -43.17 4.76
C ARG A 276 -8.60 -44.63 4.30
N VAL A 277 -9.09 -45.56 5.12
CA VAL A 277 -9.34 -46.95 4.70
C VAL A 277 -10.75 -47.01 4.13
N GLY A 278 -10.85 -47.21 2.82
CA GLY A 278 -12.11 -47.20 2.09
C GLY A 278 -13.06 -48.30 2.53
N THR A 279 -14.31 -47.95 2.81
CA THR A 279 -15.52 -48.34 2.04
C THR A 279 -16.79 -47.89 2.78
N SER A 280 -17.77 -47.51 1.98
CA SER A 280 -19.00 -46.81 2.37
C SER A 280 -19.97 -47.67 3.19
N GLY A 281 -20.31 -47.20 4.39
CA GLY A 281 -21.55 -47.52 5.09
C GLY A 281 -22.11 -46.24 5.71
N MET A 282 -23.39 -45.94 5.45
CA MET A 282 -24.10 -44.74 5.94
C MET A 282 -25.26 -45.25 6.80
N LEU A 283 -25.19 -45.02 8.12
CA LEU A 283 -26.28 -45.32 9.05
C LEU A 283 -26.74 -43.99 9.67
N PHE A 284 -28.03 -43.71 9.52
CA PHE A 284 -28.71 -42.60 10.18
C PHE A 284 -29.14 -43.04 11.58
N LEU A 285 -28.75 -42.28 12.61
CA LEU A 285 -29.33 -42.39 13.94
C LEU A 285 -30.22 -41.17 14.21
N THR A 286 -31.51 -41.43 14.37
CA THR A 286 -32.50 -40.48 14.89
C THR A 286 -32.33 -40.36 16.41
N ALA A 287 -32.20 -39.13 16.90
CA ALA A 287 -32.09 -38.84 18.33
C ALA A 287 -33.43 -39.10 19.05
N LEU A 288 -33.38 -39.90 20.12
CA LEU A 288 -34.44 -40.04 21.11
C LEU A 288 -34.23 -38.96 22.18
N ASP A 289 -35.22 -38.08 22.30
CA ASP A 289 -35.31 -37.03 23.30
C ASP A 289 -35.74 -37.64 24.65
N SER A 290 -34.94 -37.42 25.69
CA SER A 290 -35.21 -37.86 27.06
C SER A 290 -34.73 -36.75 27.98
N GLY A 291 -35.67 -35.90 28.39
CA GLY A 291 -35.43 -34.77 29.27
C GLY A 291 -34.99 -35.19 30.67
N GLU A 292 -34.05 -34.43 31.23
CA GLU A 292 -34.20 -33.87 32.57
C GLU A 292 -33.25 -32.68 32.75
N GLU A 293 -33.81 -31.63 33.31
CA GLU A 293 -33.32 -30.27 33.27
C GLU A 293 -32.42 -29.97 34.47
N GLN A 294 -31.11 -29.82 34.25
CA GLN A 294 -30.27 -29.02 35.14
C GLN A 294 -29.07 -28.39 34.41
N ARG A 295 -29.31 -27.13 34.05
CA ARG A 295 -28.37 -26.04 33.75
C ARG A 295 -26.88 -26.37 33.93
N ARG A 296 -26.17 -26.54 32.80
CA ARG A 296 -25.03 -25.70 32.37
C ARG A 296 -24.49 -26.17 31.01
N LYS A 297 -24.53 -25.22 30.07
CA LYS A 297 -23.58 -24.97 28.97
C LYS A 297 -23.57 -26.01 27.84
N ILE A 298 -24.21 -25.57 26.75
CA ILE A 298 -24.06 -25.94 25.34
C ILE A 298 -22.96 -26.98 25.08
N TRP A 299 -23.39 -28.19 24.74
CA TRP A 299 -22.58 -29.20 24.10
C TRP A 299 -22.87 -29.15 22.60
N VAL A 300 -21.88 -28.76 21.79
CA VAL A 300 -21.95 -28.98 20.34
C VAL A 300 -21.11 -30.23 20.06
N PHE A 301 -21.78 -31.36 19.89
CA PHE A 301 -21.14 -32.57 19.36
C PHE A 301 -21.43 -32.66 17.87
N ARG A 302 -20.37 -32.66 17.06
CA ARG A 302 -20.41 -33.18 15.69
C ARG A 302 -19.52 -34.41 15.64
N VAL A 303 -20.10 -35.57 15.88
CA VAL A 303 -19.42 -36.87 15.75
C VAL A 303 -19.30 -37.18 14.26
N LEU A 304 -18.11 -36.95 13.68
CA LEU A 304 -17.77 -37.47 12.37
C LEU A 304 -17.22 -38.90 12.52
N ARG A 305 -18.11 -39.85 12.24
CA ARG A 305 -17.83 -41.20 11.73
C ARG A 305 -16.71 -41.97 12.42
N VAL A 306 -17.05 -42.67 13.51
CA VAL A 306 -16.26 -43.83 13.95
C VAL A 306 -16.66 -45.02 13.07
N VAL A 307 -15.75 -45.45 12.18
CA VAL A 307 -15.90 -46.72 11.46
C VAL A 307 -15.58 -47.83 12.45
N SER A 308 -16.62 -48.47 12.99
CA SER A 308 -16.46 -49.65 13.83
C SER A 308 -15.97 -50.83 12.96
N THR A 309 -14.74 -51.28 13.21
CA THR A 309 -14.28 -52.58 12.73
C THR A 309 -14.91 -53.66 13.61
N SER A 310 -16.08 -54.14 13.21
CA SER A 310 -16.68 -55.34 13.79
C SER A 310 -15.78 -56.54 13.48
N THR A 311 -14.93 -56.92 14.45
CA THR A 311 -14.27 -58.21 14.49
C THR A 311 -15.33 -59.26 14.84
N LYS A 312 -15.87 -59.91 13.81
CA LYS A 312 -16.59 -61.18 13.95
C LYS A 312 -15.59 -62.24 14.44
N GLY A 313 -15.76 -62.69 15.68
CA GLY A 313 -15.34 -64.00 16.17
C GLY A 313 -16.57 -64.87 16.32
#